data_AF-A0A2T3XSD0-F1
#
_entry.id   AF-A0A2T3XSD0-F1
#
_cell.length_a   1.000
_cell.length_b   1.000
_cell.length_c   1.000
_cell.angle_alpha   90.00
_cell.angle_beta   90.00
_cell.angle_gamma   90.00
#
_symmetry.space_group_name_H-M   'P 1'
#
loop_
_entity.id
_entity.type
_entity.pdbx_description
1 polymer ?
#
loop_
_entity_poly.entity_id
_entity_poly.type
_entity_poly.pdbx_seq_one_letter_code
_entity_poly.pdbx_strand_id
1 'polypeptide(L)'
;MKALDAVEAATIGPIENTARRRYRIDFRDRERWFAVSDVVEYKSWVCLICGWIYNEEEGLPDEGIAPGTRFADIPDDWRCPLCDVSKSEFSVVEF
;
A
#
# COMPACT_ATOMS: atom_id res chain seq x y z
N MET A 1 -22.38 35.41 0.78
CA MET A 1 -22.02 34.69 -0.47
C MET A 1 -20.75 33.91 -0.19
N LYS A 2 -20.74 32.64 -0.59
CA LYS A 2 -19.95 31.51 -0.07
C LYS A 2 -18.46 31.81 0.20
N ALA A 3 -18.03 31.55 1.42
CA ALA A 3 -16.65 31.19 1.75
C ALA A 3 -16.68 29.72 2.17
N LEU A 4 -16.04 28.85 1.39
CA LEU A 4 -15.71 27.48 1.76
C LEU A 4 -14.29 27.23 1.24
N ASP A 5 -13.37 27.33 2.20
CA ASP A 5 -12.25 26.43 2.46
C ASP A 5 -11.29 26.10 1.31
N ALA A 6 -10.21 26.88 1.28
CA ALA A 6 -8.93 26.46 0.73
C ALA A 6 -8.36 25.36 1.64
N VAL A 7 -8.29 24.16 1.07
CA VAL A 7 -7.69 22.96 1.66
C VAL A 7 -6.32 23.24 2.26
N GLU A 8 -6.18 22.77 3.50
CA GLU A 8 -5.08 23.06 4.41
C GLU A 8 -3.71 22.61 3.90
N ALA A 9 -2.71 23.36 4.34
CA ALA A 9 -1.30 23.18 4.05
C ALA A 9 -0.75 21.87 4.64
N ALA A 10 -0.36 20.95 3.76
CA ALA A 10 0.60 19.90 4.11
C ALA A 10 2.02 20.48 4.09
N THR A 11 2.38 21.26 5.11
CA THR A 11 3.78 21.60 5.36
C THR A 11 4.51 20.36 5.86
N ILE A 12 5.21 19.69 4.94
CA ILE A 12 6.27 18.74 5.25
C ILE A 12 7.33 19.50 6.05
N GLY A 13 7.39 19.24 7.36
CA GLY A 13 8.43 19.78 8.23
C GLY A 13 9.83 19.31 7.81
N PRO A 14 10.89 19.97 8.30
CA PRO A 14 12.26 19.68 7.87
C PRO A 14 12.66 18.24 8.24
N ILE A 15 13.06 17.46 7.22
CA ILE A 15 13.74 16.17 7.38
C ILE A 15 15.17 16.41 7.91
N GLU A 16 15.29 16.75 9.19
CA GLU A 16 16.58 16.80 9.86
C GLU A 16 17.12 15.37 10.08
N ASN A 17 18.09 15.03 9.24
CA ASN A 17 18.83 13.78 9.17
C ASN A 17 19.78 13.61 10.38
N THR A 18 19.23 13.44 11.58
CA THR A 18 19.98 13.26 12.85
C THR A 18 19.59 12.02 13.62
N ALA A 19 18.95 11.03 12.96
CA ALA A 19 18.64 9.76 13.58
C ALA A 19 19.62 8.66 13.15
N ARG A 20 20.90 8.80 13.53
CA ARG A 20 21.74 7.60 13.78
C ARG A 20 21.16 6.90 15.02
N ARG A 21 19.98 6.30 14.91
CA ARG A 21 19.36 5.48 15.96
C ARG A 21 20.21 4.22 16.10
N ARG A 22 21.25 4.31 16.94
CA ARG A 22 21.87 3.15 17.58
C ARG A 22 20.77 2.49 18.38
N TYR A 23 20.24 1.39 17.86
CA TYR A 23 19.26 0.55 18.54
C TYR A 23 19.90 0.06 19.85
N ARG A 24 19.57 0.70 20.99
CA ARG A 24 19.94 0.24 22.32
C ARG A 24 18.88 -0.76 22.74
N ILE A 25 19.17 -2.05 22.55
CA ILE A 25 18.37 -3.16 23.04
C ILE A 25 18.37 -3.09 24.57
N ASP A 26 17.29 -2.59 25.17
CA ASP A 26 17.11 -2.55 26.63
C ASP A 26 16.21 -3.74 27.04
N PHE A 27 16.80 -4.74 27.70
CA PHE A 27 16.21 -6.06 27.99
C PHE A 27 14.99 -6.06 28.91
N ARG A 28 14.57 -4.89 29.44
CA ARG A 28 13.49 -4.78 30.44
C ARG A 28 12.13 -4.42 29.85
N ASP A 29 12.07 -4.02 28.58
CA ASP A 29 10.85 -3.60 27.91
C ASP A 29 10.27 -4.75 27.06
N ARG A 30 9.74 -5.77 27.76
CA ARG A 30 9.27 -7.02 27.12
C ARG A 30 8.01 -6.82 26.26
N GLU A 31 7.37 -5.66 26.36
CA GLU A 31 6.12 -5.32 25.68
C GLU A 31 6.33 -4.51 24.40
N ARG A 32 7.48 -3.84 24.26
CA ARG A 32 7.78 -2.95 23.12
C ARG A 32 8.61 -3.59 22.00
N TRP A 33 9.05 -4.83 22.21
CA TRP A 33 9.72 -5.65 21.17
C TRP A 33 8.71 -6.27 20.19
N PHE A 34 7.44 -6.43 20.57
CA PHE A 34 6.42 -7.08 19.75
C PHE A 34 5.65 -6.13 18.83
N ALA A 35 5.86 -4.82 18.93
CA ALA A 35 5.07 -3.80 18.21
C ALA A 35 5.66 -3.37 16.86
N VAL A 36 6.68 -4.05 16.33
CA VAL A 36 7.32 -3.74 15.03
C VAL A 36 7.26 -4.91 14.04
N SER A 37 6.35 -5.87 14.25
CA SER A 37 6.25 -7.10 13.43
C SER A 37 4.99 -7.22 12.59
N ASP A 38 4.23 -6.14 12.38
CA ASP A 38 3.14 -6.11 11.39
C ASP A 38 3.72 -6.04 9.96
N VAL A 39 4.43 -7.10 9.55
CA VAL A 39 4.72 -7.37 8.14
C VAL A 39 3.42 -7.85 7.54
N VAL A 40 2.63 -6.92 7.01
CA VAL A 40 1.41 -7.27 6.29
C VAL A 40 1.84 -8.06 5.07
N GLU A 41 1.60 -9.37 5.05
CA GLU A 41 1.89 -10.21 3.89
C GLU A 41 0.96 -9.81 2.74
N TYR A 42 1.44 -8.90 1.89
CA TYR A 42 0.78 -8.48 0.66
C TYR A 42 1.00 -9.53 -0.43
N LYS A 43 -0.07 -9.83 -1.17
CA LYS A 43 -0.02 -10.77 -2.29
C LYS A 43 0.18 -10.02 -3.59
N SER A 44 0.93 -10.62 -4.51
CA SER A 44 1.01 -10.16 -5.90
C SER A 44 0.03 -10.94 -6.75
N TRP A 45 -0.64 -10.28 -7.69
CA TRP A 45 -1.62 -10.87 -8.59
C TRP A 45 -1.22 -10.61 -10.04
N VAL A 46 -1.13 -11.65 -10.86
CA VAL A 46 -0.79 -11.53 -12.28
C VAL A 46 -2.01 -11.72 -13.16
N CYS A 47 -2.20 -10.83 -14.13
CA CYS A 47 -3.17 -11.01 -15.20
C CYS A 47 -2.69 -12.12 -16.14
N LEU A 48 -3.49 -13.18 -16.31
CA LEU A 48 -3.16 -14.31 -17.17
C LEU A 48 -3.22 -13.98 -18.68
N ILE A 49 -3.82 -12.84 -19.03
CA ILE A 49 -4.01 -12.41 -20.43
C ILE A 49 -2.84 -11.57 -20.94
N CYS A 50 -2.37 -10.60 -20.14
CA CYS A 50 -1.31 -9.68 -20.56
C CYS A 50 -0.01 -9.80 -19.75
N GLY A 51 -0.03 -10.51 -18.61
CA GLY A 51 1.13 -10.65 -17.72
C GLY A 51 1.37 -9.47 -16.78
N TRP A 52 0.42 -8.53 -16.68
CA TRP A 52 0.52 -7.40 -15.74
C TRP A 52 0.45 -7.88 -14.28
N ILE A 53 1.24 -7.29 -13.40
CA ILE A 53 1.29 -7.66 -11.98
C ILE A 53 0.73 -6.51 -11.13
N TYR A 54 -0.32 -6.81 -10.39
CA TYR A 54 -0.85 -5.98 -9.33
C TYR A 54 -0.20 -6.33 -7.99
N ASN A 55 0.35 -5.33 -7.31
CA ASN A 55 0.92 -5.47 -5.97
C ASN A 55 -0.04 -4.86 -4.94
N GLU A 56 -0.52 -5.65 -3.98
CA GLU A 56 -1.41 -5.16 -2.92
C GLU A 56 -0.76 -4.08 -2.04
N GLU A 57 0.57 -4.10 -1.87
CA GLU A 57 1.30 -3.10 -1.09
C GLU A 57 1.25 -1.72 -1.76
N GLU A 58 1.53 -1.69 -3.07
CA GLU A 58 1.59 -0.46 -3.85
C GLU A 58 0.20 0.02 -4.26
N GLY A 59 -0.77 -0.90 -4.37
CA GLY A 59 -2.11 -0.59 -4.87
C GLY A 59 -2.05 -0.08 -6.32
N LEU A 60 -3.02 0.78 -6.68
CA LEU A 60 -3.04 1.43 -7.99
C LEU A 60 -3.67 2.83 -7.88
N PRO A 61 -2.91 3.82 -7.38
CA PRO A 61 -3.45 5.16 -7.11
C PRO A 61 -3.95 5.89 -8.36
N ASP A 62 -3.37 5.58 -9.53
CA ASP A 62 -3.81 6.12 -10.82
C ASP A 62 -5.27 5.76 -11.18
N GLU A 63 -5.76 4.60 -10.74
CA GLU A 63 -7.16 4.17 -10.91
C GLU A 63 -8.00 4.39 -9.64
N GLY A 64 -7.44 5.01 -8.61
CA GLY A 64 -8.13 5.27 -7.34
C GLY A 64 -8.08 4.11 -6.34
N ILE A 65 -7.21 3.12 -6.54
CA ILE A 65 -6.99 2.02 -5.59
C ILE A 65 -5.83 2.41 -4.67
N ALA A 66 -6.13 2.61 -3.39
CA ALA A 66 -5.12 3.03 -2.42
C ALA A 66 -4.03 1.96 -2.21
N PRO A 67 -2.79 2.35 -1.87
CA PRO A 67 -1.76 1.40 -1.45
C PRO A 67 -2.20 0.61 -0.21
N GLY A 68 -1.87 -0.67 -0.16
CA GLY A 68 -2.32 -1.60 0.88
C GLY A 68 -3.72 -2.20 0.64
N THR A 69 -4.37 -1.88 -0.48
CA THR A 69 -5.69 -2.47 -0.82
C THR A 69 -5.51 -3.92 -1.26
N ARG A 70 -6.17 -4.86 -0.57
CA ARG A 70 -6.18 -6.26 -1.00
C ARG A 70 -6.88 -6.38 -2.34
N PHE A 71 -6.43 -7.31 -3.17
CA PHE A 71 -7.09 -7.57 -4.43
C PHE A 71 -8.56 -8.00 -4.19
N ALA A 72 -8.84 -8.69 -3.09
CA ALA A 72 -10.21 -9.06 -2.69
C ALA A 72 -11.14 -7.84 -2.48
N ASP A 73 -10.61 -6.71 -1.98
CA ASP A 73 -11.39 -5.49 -1.71
C ASP A 73 -11.68 -4.65 -2.96
N ILE A 74 -10.99 -4.92 -4.08
CA ILE A 74 -11.24 -4.27 -5.37
C ILE A 74 -12.62 -4.71 -5.90
N PRO A 75 -13.49 -3.80 -6.36
CA PRO A 75 -14.78 -4.15 -6.94
C PRO A 75 -14.64 -5.09 -8.14
N ASP A 76 -15.58 -6.02 -8.33
CA ASP A 76 -15.60 -6.95 -9.47
C ASP A 76 -15.76 -6.25 -10.84
N ASP A 77 -16.24 -5.00 -10.85
CA ASP A 77 -16.34 -4.18 -12.07
C ASP A 77 -14.98 -3.61 -12.51
N TRP A 78 -13.95 -3.69 -11.66
CA TRP A 78 -12.60 -3.26 -12.02
C TRP A 78 -12.00 -4.14 -13.13
N ARG A 79 -11.28 -3.47 -14.03
CA ARG A 79 -10.68 -4.07 -15.22
C ARG A 79 -9.19 -3.79 -15.25
N CYS A 80 -8.43 -4.71 -15.83
CA CYS A 80 -6.99 -4.53 -15.96
C CYS A 80 -6.67 -3.27 -16.79
N PRO A 81 -5.80 -2.36 -16.33
CA PRO A 81 -5.49 -1.11 -17.03
C PRO A 81 -4.75 -1.32 -18.37
N LEU A 82 -4.16 -2.51 -18.59
CA LEU A 82 -3.44 -2.82 -19.83
C LEU A 82 -4.29 -3.53 -20.89
N CYS A 83 -5.26 -4.36 -20.49
CA CYS A 83 -5.99 -5.22 -21.43
C CYS A 83 -7.51 -5.27 -21.23
N ASP A 84 -8.05 -4.50 -20.28
CA ASP A 84 -9.49 -4.33 -20.03
C ASP A 84 -10.27 -5.61 -19.65
N VAL A 85 -9.55 -6.67 -19.29
CA VAL A 85 -10.17 -7.92 -18.83
C VAL A 85 -10.61 -7.83 -17.38
N SER A 86 -11.60 -8.65 -17.03
CA SER A 86 -12.15 -8.71 -15.67
C SER A 86 -11.15 -9.28 -14.66
N LYS A 87 -11.41 -8.97 -13.40
CA LYS A 87 -10.71 -9.49 -12.22
C LYS A 87 -10.59 -11.03 -12.17
N SER A 88 -11.51 -11.75 -12.82
CA SER A 88 -11.51 -13.22 -12.94
C SER A 88 -10.25 -13.79 -13.60
N GLU A 89 -9.60 -13.01 -14.46
CA GLU A 89 -8.43 -13.45 -15.23
C GLU A 89 -7.11 -13.26 -14.46
N PHE A 90 -7.17 -12.96 -13.17
CA PHE A 90 -5.98 -12.78 -12.33
C PHE A 90 -5.70 -14.01 -11.47
N SER A 91 -4.43 -14.35 -11.33
CA SER A 91 -3.95 -15.42 -10.44
C SER A 91 -2.98 -14.84 -9.40
N VAL A 92 -2.99 -15.41 -8.19
CA VAL A 92 -1.96 -15.11 -7.20
C VAL A 92 -0.59 -15.58 -7.73
N VAL A 93 0.42 -14.73 -7.54
CA VAL A 93 1.82 -15.06 -7.79
C VAL A 93 2.45 -15.44 -6.46
N GLU A 94 2.81 -16.70 -6.32
CA GLU A 94 3.64 -17.18 -5.22
C GLU A 94 5.06 -17.40 -5.78
N PHE A 95 6.05 -16.78 -5.15
CA PHE A 95 7.47 -16.92 -5.49
C PHE A 95 8.18 -17.86 -4.53
#